data_AF-A0A1Y6MCD5-F1
#
_entry.id   AF-A0A1Y6MCD5-F1
#
_cell.length_a   1.000
_cell.length_b   1.000
_cell.length_c   1.000
_cell.angle_alpha   90.00
_cell.angle_beta   90.00
_cell.angle_gamma   90.00
#
_symmetry.space_group_name_H-M   'P 1'
#
loop_
_entity.id
_entity.type
_entity.pdbx_description
1 polymer ?
#
loop_
_entity_poly.entity_id
_entity_poly.type
_entity_poly.pdbx_seq_one_letter_code
_entity_poly.pdbx_strand_id
1 'polypeptide(L)' 'MNNLDDLEKIITIVSRVAAKRRGMSISVAKNLLLLGTEPTSANATLFNRQQTPQKLEEV' A
#
# COMPACT_ATOMS: atom_id res chain seq x y z
N MET A 1 13.72 18.24 16.70
CA MET A 1 12.53 17.58 16.12
C MET A 1 12.99 16.26 15.54
N ASN A 2 12.44 15.14 16.01
CA ASN A 2 12.79 13.82 15.52
C ASN A 2 12.09 13.60 14.18
N ASN A 3 12.79 13.87 13.09
CA ASN A 3 12.26 13.82 11.72
C ASN A 3 11.61 12.48 11.34
N LEU A 4 11.97 11.39 12.01
CA LEU A 4 11.40 10.06 11.80
C LEU A 4 9.94 9.96 12.28
N ASP A 5 9.61 10.60 13.42
CA ASP A 5 8.25 10.60 13.97
C ASP A 5 7.29 11.35 13.05
N ASP A 6 7.77 12.43 12.44
CA ASP A 6 6.99 13.23 11.51
C ASP A 6 6.82 12.53 10.16
N LEU A 7 7.82 11.78 9.70
CA LEU A 7 7.70 10.94 8.50
C LEU A 7 6.65 9.85 8.67
N GLU A 8 6.63 9.15 9.81
CA GLU A 8 5.63 8.12 10.07
C GLU A 8 4.21 8.69 10.14
N LYS A 9 4.05 9.88 10.73
CA LYS A 9 2.77 10.61 10.72
C LYS A 9 2.34 10.96 9.30
N ILE A 10 3.24 11.48 8.47
CA ILE A 10 2.95 11.83 7.06
C ILE A 10 2.49 10.59 6.30
N ILE A 11 3.25 9.49 6.38
CA ILE A 11 2.90 8.23 5.69
C ILE A 11 1.53 7.75 6.18
N THR A 12 1.25 7.81 7.48
CA THR A 12 -0.04 7.40 8.05
C THR A 12 -1.20 8.24 7.53
N ILE A 13 -1.05 9.56 7.48
CA ILE A 13 -2.07 10.48 6.97
C ILE A 13 -2.32 10.22 5.48
N VAL A 14 -1.27 10.18 4.67
CA VAL A 14 -1.39 9.99 3.22
C VAL A 14 -2.00 8.63 2.89
N SER A 15 -1.61 7.58 3.62
CA SER A 15 -2.18 6.23 3.47
C SER A 15 -3.69 6.21 3.73
N ARG A 16 -4.16 6.90 4.78
CA ARG A 16 -5.60 7.00 5.10
C ARG A 16 -6.38 7.74 4.02
N VAL A 17 -5.83 8.85 3.52
CA VAL A 17 -6.46 9.63 2.45
C VAL A 17 -6.56 8.82 1.16
N ALA A 18 -5.48 8.17 0.76
CA ALA A 18 -5.45 7.31 -0.43
C ALA A 18 -6.45 6.15 -0.31
N ALA A 19 -6.43 5.44 0.82
CA ALA A 19 -7.36 4.36 1.12
C ALA A 19 -8.83 4.79 0.98
N LYS A 20 -9.20 5.92 1.59
CA LYS A 20 -10.56 6.45 1.53
C LYS A 20 -10.97 6.87 0.12
N ARG A 21 -10.10 7.58 -0.61
CA ARG A 21 -10.41 8.08 -1.97
C ARG A 21 -10.48 6.97 -3.01
N ARG A 22 -9.73 5.88 -2.82
CA ARG A 22 -9.58 4.81 -3.81
C ARG A 22 -10.30 3.52 -3.43
N GLY A 23 -10.98 3.49 -2.28
CA GLY A 23 -11.75 2.34 -1.82
C GLY A 23 -10.87 1.12 -1.53
N MET A 24 -9.71 1.31 -0.90
CA MET A 24 -8.78 0.23 -0.56
C MET A 24 -8.42 0.24 0.93
N SER A 25 -7.72 -0.80 1.39
CA SER A 25 -7.28 -0.86 2.78
C SER A 25 -6.12 0.12 3.05
N ILE A 26 -6.06 0.64 4.27
CA ILE A 26 -4.96 1.53 4.71
C ILE A 26 -3.61 0.80 4.61
N SER A 27 -3.58 -0.50 4.93
CA SER A 27 -2.38 -1.32 4.83
C SER A 27 -1.85 -1.40 3.39
N VAL A 28 -2.74 -1.66 2.42
CA VAL A 28 -2.36 -1.71 0.99
C VAL A 28 -1.88 -0.34 0.51
N ALA A 29 -2.59 0.74 0.85
CA ALA A 29 -2.16 2.09 0.51
C ALA A 29 -0.79 2.44 1.11
N LYS A 30 -0.55 2.09 2.38
CA LYS A 30 0.74 2.29 3.07
C LYS A 30 1.86 1.54 2.37
N ASN A 31 1.65 0.26 2.06
CA ASN A 31 2.68 -0.55 1.41
C ASN A 31 3.00 -0.04 0.01
N LEU A 32 1.99 0.36 -0.78
CA LEU A 32 2.22 0.97 -2.09
C LEU A 32 3.03 2.26 -1.99
N LEU A 33 2.71 3.14 -1.03
CA LEU A 33 3.48 4.37 -0.80
C LEU A 33 4.92 4.10 -0.36
N LEU A 34 5.14 3.12 0.52
CA LEU A 34 6.49 2.70 0.94
C LEU A 34 7.32 2.12 -0.22
N LEU A 35 6.66 1.48 -1.20
CA LEU A 35 7.26 1.01 -2.43
C LEU A 35 7.45 2.12 -3.49
N GLY A 36 7.10 3.37 -3.18
CA GLY A 36 7.16 4.49 -4.13
C GLY A 36 6.15 4.36 -5.27
N THR A 37 5.12 3.52 -5.10
CA THR A 37 4.09 3.23 -6.11
C THR A 37 2.82 4.00 -5.79
N GLU A 38 2.17 4.56 -6.82
CA GLU A 38 0.89 5.24 -6.64
C GLU A 38 -0.20 4.26 -6.16
N PRO A 39 -0.98 4.58 -5.12
CA PRO A 39 -2.06 3.74 -4.60
C PRO A 39 -3.31 3.80 -5.50
N THR A 40 -3.22 3.24 -6.71
CA THR A 40 -4.35 3.05 -7.62
C THR A 40 -5.05 1.70 -7.37
N SER A 41 -6.30 1.54 -7.83
CA SER A 41 -7.00 0.24 -7.66
C SER A 41 -6.28 -0.89 -8.39
N ALA A 42 -5.73 -0.62 -9.58
CA ALA A 42 -4.94 -1.59 -10.35
C ALA A 42 -3.70 -2.05 -9.57
N ASN A 43 -2.95 -1.11 -8.99
CA ASN A 43 -1.76 -1.43 -8.20
C ASN A 43 -2.12 -2.19 -6.91
N ALA A 44 -3.23 -1.84 -6.26
CA ALA A 44 -3.75 -2.60 -5.12
C ALA A 44 -4.09 -4.05 -5.50
N THR A 45 -4.74 -4.27 -6.65
CA THR A 45 -5.03 -5.61 -7.16
C THR A 45 -3.76 -6.41 -7.44
N LEU A 46 -2.77 -5.81 -8.12
CA LEU A 46 -1.49 -6.47 -8.41
C LEU A 46 -0.72 -6.79 -7.12
N PHE A 47 -0.66 -5.84 -6.19
CA PHE A 47 -0.02 -6.03 -4.89
C PHE A 47 -0.61 -7.21 -4.13
N ASN A 48 -1.94 -7.31 -4.05
CA ASN A 48 -2.60 -8.43 -3.38
C ASN A 48 -2.33 -9.77 -4.07
N ARG A 49 -2.29 -9.80 -5.41
CA ARG A 49 -1.97 -11.02 -6.18
C ARG A 49 -0.55 -11.50 -5.94
N GLN A 50 0.41 -10.58 -5.76
CA GLN A 50 1.80 -10.93 -5.43
C GLN A 50 1.95 -11.43 -3.99
N GLN A 51 1.11 -10.95 -3.06
CA GLN A 51 1.08 -11.45 -1.69
C GLN A 51 0.40 -12.81 -1.55
N THR A 52 -0.46 -13.16 -2.50
CA THR A 52 -1.03 -14.51 -2.56
C THR A 52 0.09 -15.41 -3.09
N PRO A 53 0.56 -16.42 -2.35
CA PRO A 53 1.47 -17.40 -2.92
C PRO A 53 0.77 -17.94 -4.16
N GLN A 54 1.35 -17.71 -5.34
CA GLN A 54 0.98 -18.50 -6.50
C GLN A 54 1.31 -19.92 -6.06
N LYS A 55 0.28 -20.73 -5.77
CA LYS A 55 0.44 -22.17 -5.92
C LYS A 55 0.93 -22.31 -7.36
N LEU A 56 2.24 -22.50 -7.49
CA LEU A 56 2.82 -23.00 -8.72
C LEU A 56 2.04 -24.29 -8.96
N GLU A 57 1.12 -24.25 -9.91
CA GLU A 57 0.57 -25.47 -10.46
C GLU A 57 1.80 -26.22 -10.98
N GLU A 58 2.15 -27.31 -10.29
CA GLU A 58 3.15 -28.26 -10.75
C GLU A 58 2.69 -28.72 -12.13
N VAL A 59 3.39 -28.27 -13.17
CA VAL A 59 3.29 -28.78 -14.54
C VAL A 59 4.31 -29.88 -14.72
#